data_AF-A0A0M8SMN7-F1
#
_entry.id   AF-A0A0M8SMN7-F1
#
_cell.length_a   1.000
_cell.length_b   1.000
_cell.length_c   1.000
_cell.angle_alpha   90.00
_cell.angle_beta   90.00
_cell.angle_gamma   90.00
#
_symmetry.space_group_name_H-M   'P 1'
#
loop_
_entity.id
_entity.type
_entity.pdbx_description
1 polymer ?
#
loop_
_entity_poly.entity_id
_entity_poly.type
_entity_poly.pdbx_seq_one_letter_code
_entity_poly.pdbx_strand_id
1 'polypeptide(L)' 'MESGQSAEEVESAVSDALGGKAQLLSLTDDKGRKVLVPADKIAYVEIGEPAVRRVGFGAL' A
#
# COMPACT_ATOMS: atom_id res chain seq x y z
N MET A 1 -7.67 3.05 -1.24
CA MET A 1 -7.00 2.16 -2.22
C MET A 1 -6.36 1.06 -1.41
N GLU A 2 -6.58 -0.20 -1.78
CA GLU A 2 -6.16 -1.37 -0.99
C GLU A 2 -5.00 -2.04 -1.73
N SER A 3 -3.78 -1.86 -1.22
CA SER A 3 -2.56 -2.40 -1.85
C SER A 3 -2.36 -3.89 -1.55
N GLY A 4 -1.98 -4.66 -2.58
CA GLY A 4 -1.66 -6.10 -2.47
C GLY A 4 -0.19 -6.39 -2.12
N GLN A 5 0.58 -5.37 -1.74
CA GLN A 5 1.95 -5.50 -1.24
C GLN A 5 1.90 -5.78 0.27
N SER A 6 2.84 -6.60 0.77
CA SER A 6 3.01 -6.80 2.22
C SER A 6 3.26 -5.45 2.91
N ALA A 7 2.77 -5.30 4.14
CA ALA A 7 2.91 -4.07 4.92
C ALA A 7 4.36 -3.57 4.98
N GLU A 8 5.33 -4.48 5.12
CA GLU A 8 6.77 -4.20 5.15
C GLU A 8 7.29 -3.58 3.83
N GLU A 9 6.83 -4.07 2.68
CA GLU A 9 7.23 -3.54 1.37
C GLU A 9 6.68 -2.12 1.16
N VAL A 10 5.44 -1.88 1.61
CA VAL A 10 4.82 -0.55 1.55
C VAL A 10 5.54 0.42 2.49
N GLU A 11 5.87 0.00 3.71
CA GLU A 11 6.60 0.81 4.68
C GLU A 11 7.98 1.24 4.15
N SER A 12 8.72 0.31 3.56
CA SER A 12 10.03 0.56 2.98
C SER A 12 9.95 1.55 1.81
N ALA A 13 9.00 1.35 0.89
CA ALA A 13 8.78 2.24 -0.24
C ALA A 13 8.40 3.68 0.18
N VAL A 14 7.59 3.81 1.24
CA VAL A 14 7.20 5.11 1.81
C VAL A 14 8.39 5.78 2.49
N SER A 15 9.18 5.02 3.25
CA SER A 15 10.38 5.51 3.93
C SER A 15 11.44 6.02 2.94
N ASP A 16 11.61 5.34 1.81
CA ASP A 16 12.52 5.75 0.74
C ASP A 16 12.05 7.05 0.06
N ALA A 17 10.74 7.17 -0.19
CA ALA A 17 10.14 8.37 -0.76
C ALA A 17 10.24 9.59 0.17
N LEU A 18 9.88 9.44 1.44
CA LEU A 18 9.95 10.52 2.43
C LEU A 18 11.37 10.86 2.86
N GLY A 19 12.29 9.90 2.81
CA GLY A 19 13.72 10.10 3.07
C GLY A 19 14.46 10.84 1.95
N GLY A 20 13.76 11.28 0.91
CA GLY A 20 14.32 12.05 -0.22
C GLY A 20 15.09 11.22 -1.24
N LYS A 21 15.05 9.89 -1.13
CA LYS A 21 15.70 8.98 -2.08
C LYS A 21 14.85 8.76 -3.34
N ALA A 22 13.53 8.93 -3.23
CA ALA A 22 12.60 8.89 -4.35
C ALA A 22 11.63 10.09 -4.36
N GLN A 23 11.48 10.76 -5.50
CA GLN A 23 10.52 11.86 -5.67
C GLN A 23 9.06 11.39 -5.79
N LEU A 24 8.85 10.11 -6.10
CA LEU A 24 7.54 9.50 -6.33
C LEU A 24 7.45 8.20 -5.54
N LEU A 25 6.42 8.08 -4.71
CA LEU A 25 5.97 6.82 -4.13
C LEU A 25 5.21 6.04 -5.20
N SER A 26 5.65 4.82 -5.48
CA SER A 26 4.97 3.91 -6.41
C SER A 26 4.34 2.76 -5.63
N LEU A 27 3.02 2.60 -5.73
CA LEU A 27 2.28 1.51 -5.10
C LEU A 27 1.57 0.68 -6.17
N THR A 28 1.50 -0.63 -5.95
CA THR A 28 0.68 -1.52 -6.77
C THR A 28 -0.50 -2.03 -5.94
N ASP A 29 -1.71 -1.83 -6.45
CA ASP A 29 -2.97 -2.33 -5.88
C ASP A 29 -3.17 -3.80 -6.26
N ASP A 30 -4.00 -4.53 -5.50
CA ASP A 30 -4.28 -5.96 -5.73
C ASP A 30 -4.76 -6.27 -7.16
N LYS A 31 -5.38 -5.27 -7.82
CA LYS A 31 -5.81 -5.36 -9.23
C LYS A 31 -4.68 -5.14 -10.25
N GLY A 32 -3.42 -5.12 -9.83
CA GLY A 32 -2.26 -4.86 -10.68
C GLY A 32 -2.15 -3.40 -11.17
N ARG A 33 -2.93 -2.49 -10.59
CA ARG A 33 -2.89 -1.06 -10.95
C ARG A 33 -1.71 -0.39 -10.24
N LYS A 34 -0.88 0.31 -11.01
CA LYS A 34 0.23 1.11 -10.48
C LYS A 34 -0.21 2.54 -10.21
N VAL A 35 0.01 3.01 -8.99
CA VAL A 35 -0.32 4.35 -8.52
C VAL A 35 0.98 5.07 -8.18
N LEU A 36 1.17 6.27 -8.72
CA LEU A 36 2.35 7.10 -8.50
C LEU A 36 1.92 8.37 -7.77
N VAL A 37 2.52 8.64 -6.61
CA VAL A 37 2.19 9.79 -5.76
C VAL A 37 3.47 10.57 -5.48
N PRO A 38 3.54 11.89 -5.75
CA PRO A 38 4.68 12.72 -5.37
C PRO A 38 4.92 12.69 -3.87
N ALA A 39 6.16 12.43 -3.44
CA ALA A 39 6.52 12.31 -2.03
C ALA A 39 6.19 13.58 -1.22
N ASP A 40 6.44 14.75 -1.81
CA ASP A 40 6.17 16.07 -1.21
C ASP A 40 4.68 16.33 -0.93
N LYS A 41 3.78 15.56 -1.55
CA LYS A 41 2.31 15.68 -1.36
C LYS A 41 1.76 14.68 -0.34
N ILE A 42 2.61 13.84 0.25
CA ILE A 42 2.18 12.84 1.22
C ILE A 42 2.20 13.46 2.62
N ALA A 43 1.02 13.84 3.11
CA ALA A 43 0.88 14.40 4.45
C ALA A 43 0.78 13.32 5.55
N TYR A 44 0.24 12.15 5.21
CA TYR A 44 0.00 11.05 6.15
C TYR A 44 -0.12 9.72 5.39
N VAL A 45 0.38 8.64 5.98
CA VAL A 45 0.23 7.27 5.47
C VAL A 45 -0.26 6.39 6.61
N GLU A 46 -1.36 5.67 6.35
CA GLU A 46 -1.87 4.60 7.22
C GLU A 46 -1.68 3.27 6.48
N ILE A 47 -1.08 2.30 7.16
CA ILE A 47 -0.89 0.93 6.66
C ILE A 47 -1.82 0.04 7.47
N GLY A 48 -2.94 -0.37 6.86
CA GLY A 48 -3.89 -1.28 7.49
C GLY A 48 -3.39 -2.73 7.53
N GLU A 49 -3.83 -3.49 8.52
CA GLU A 49 -3.56 -4.92 8.59
C GLU A 49 -4.28 -5.69 7.47
N PRO A 50 -3.69 -6.76 6.90
CA PRO A 50 -4.30 -7.50 5.82
C PRO A 50 -5.65 -8.08 6.27
N ALA A 51 -6.73 -7.67 5.62
CA ALA A 51 -8.05 -8.22 5.86
C ALA A 51 -8.10 -9.67 5.33
N VAL A 52 -7.90 -10.64 6.23
CA VAL A 52 -8.14 -12.06 5.93
C VAL A 52 -9.64 -12.23 5.68
N ARG A 53 -10.05 -12.20 4.41
CA ARG A 53 -11.43 -12.51 4.02
C ARG A 53 -11.69 -13.99 4.34
N ARG A 54 -12.29 -14.25 5.51
CA ARG A 54 -12.76 -15.60 5.86
C ARG A 54 -14.03 -15.87 5.06
N VAL A 55 -13.91 -16.64 3.98
CA VAL A 55 -15.09 -17.18 3.28
C VAL A 55 -15.81 -18.12 4.24
N GLY A 56 -16.95 -17.67 4.77
CA GLY A 56 -17.88 -18.52 5.50
C GLY A 56 -18.67 -19.33 4.49
N PHE A 57 -18.44 -20.63 4.43
CA PHE A 57 -19.40 -21.52 3.79
C PHE A 57 -20.65 -21.49 4.67
N GLY A 58 -21.65 -20.72 4.23
CA GLY A 58 -22.98 -20.71 4.83
C GLY A 58 -23.56 -22.12 4.77
N ALA A 59 -24.17 -22.53 5.88
CA ALA A 59 -24.93 -23.75 5.96
C ALA A 59 -26.03 -23.77 4.89
N LEU A 60 -26.08 -24.86 4.12
CA LEU A 60 -27.27 -25.48 3.56
C LEU A 60 -27.10 -26.99 3.68
#